data_AF-A0A382I9H5-F1
#
_entry.id   AF-A0A382I9H5-F1
#
_cell.length_a   1.000
_cell.length_b   1.000
_cell.length_c   1.000
_cell.angle_alpha   90.00
_cell.angle_beta   90.00
_cell.angle_gamma   90.00
#
_symmetry.space_group_name_H-M   'P 1'
#
loop_
_entity.id
_entity.type
_entity.pdbx_description
1 polymer ?
#
loop_
_entity_poly.entity_id
_entity_poly.type
_entity_poly.pdbx_seq_one_letter_code
_entity_poly.pdbx_strand_id
1 'polypeptide(L)' 'MKTFEKQFNIKTKLETLDHYVRSILNKFDPDDEIEVDIQEFDGKKIVNVKILDRALH' A
#
# COMPACT_ATOMS: atom_id res chain seq x y z
N MET A 1 12.61 -6.91 -1.51
CA MET A 1 11.81 -5.68 -1.30
C MET A 1 11.10 -5.32 -2.60
N LYS A 2 9.77 -5.25 -2.57
CA LYS A 2 8.92 -4.76 -3.66
C LYS A 2 8.12 -3.56 -3.17
N THR A 3 7.92 -2.57 -4.03
CA THR A 3 7.20 -1.34 -3.67
C THR A 3 6.09 -1.08 -4.66
N PHE A 4 4.90 -0.78 -4.15
CA PHE A 4 3.73 -0.42 -4.93
C PHE A 4 3.31 1.00 -4.56
N GLU A 5 3.49 1.93 -5.48
CA GLU A 5 2.98 3.29 -5.34
C GLU A 5 1.72 3.46 -6.18
N LYS A 6 0.69 4.08 -5.61
CA LYS A 6 -0.44 4.57 -6.38
C LYS A 6 -0.93 5.91 -5.87
N GLN A 7 -1.14 6.80 -6.83
CA GLN A 7 -1.69 8.12 -6.60
C GLN A 7 -3.22 8.07 -6.76
N PHE A 8 -3.89 8.69 -5.80
CA PHE A 8 -5.32 8.85 -5.74
C PHE A 8 -5.66 10.33 -5.63
N ASN A 9 -6.86 10.68 -6.08
CA ASN A 9 -7.38 12.02 -5.86
C ASN A 9 -7.66 12.20 -4.36
N ILE A 10 -7.50 13.40 -3.79
CA ILE A 10 -7.83 13.63 -2.37
C ILE A 10 -9.30 13.37 -2.05
N LYS A 11 -10.19 13.46 -3.06
CA LYS A 11 -11.60 13.11 -2.94
C LYS A 11 -11.87 11.60 -2.95
N THR A 12 -10.86 10.76 -3.17
CA THR A 12 -11.00 9.31 -3.15
C THR A 12 -11.40 8.83 -1.75
N LYS A 13 -12.42 7.98 -1.70
CA LYS A 13 -12.93 7.40 -0.47
C LYS A 13 -11.90 6.49 0.18
N LEU A 14 -11.89 6.45 1.51
CA LEU A 14 -11.05 5.54 2.28
C LEU A 14 -11.28 4.07 1.90
N GLU A 15 -12.52 3.69 1.58
CA GLU A 15 -12.88 2.34 1.11
C GLU A 15 -12.11 1.93 -0.15
N THR A 16 -11.85 2.87 -1.06
CA THR A 16 -11.08 2.59 -2.29
C THR A 16 -9.59 2.39 -1.97
N LEU A 17 -9.06 3.14 -1.01
CA LEU A 17 -7.68 3.00 -0.55
C LEU A 17 -7.50 1.66 0.19
N ASP A 18 -8.42 1.32 1.08
CA ASP A 18 -8.48 0.03 1.78
C ASP A 18 -8.56 -1.15 0.80
N HIS A 19 -9.45 -1.06 -0.20
CA HIS A 19 -9.58 -2.10 -1.22
C HIS A 19 -8.28 -2.26 -2.03
N TYR A 20 -7.61 -1.15 -2.35
CA TYR A 20 -6.32 -1.18 -3.06
C TYR A 20 -5.24 -1.87 -2.22
N VAL A 21 -5.09 -1.47 -0.95
CA VAL A 21 -4.12 -2.09 -0.03
C VAL A 21 -4.43 -3.58 0.13
N ARG A 22 -5.68 -3.96 0.44
CA ARG A 22 -6.11 -5.35 0.56
C ARG A 22 -5.87 -6.17 -0.71
N SER A 23 -6.07 -5.58 -1.89
CA SER A 23 -5.79 -6.24 -3.17
C SER A 23 -4.30 -6.54 -3.38
N ILE A 24 -3.42 -5.73 -2.80
CA ILE A 24 -1.98 -5.98 -2.78
C ILE A 24 -1.69 -7.06 -1.74
N LEU A 25 -2.15 -6.88 -0.50
CA LEU A 25 -1.95 -7.83 0.60
C LEU A 25 -2.39 -9.26 0.23
N ASN A 26 -3.51 -9.42 -0.47
CA ASN A 26 -4.03 -10.73 -0.87
C ASN A 26 -3.16 -11.45 -1.93
N LYS A 27 -2.18 -10.78 -2.53
CA LYS A 27 -1.22 -11.37 -3.47
C LYS A 27 0.08 -11.82 -2.79
N PHE A 28 0.25 -11.47 -1.51
CA PHE A 28 1.44 -11.76 -0.71
C PHE A 28 1.04 -12.59 0.50
N ASP A 29 2.02 -13.25 1.12
CA ASP A 29 1.76 -14.04 2.30
C ASP A 29 1.52 -13.09 3.50
N PRO A 30 0.63 -13.44 4.44
CA PRO A 30 0.44 -12.66 5.66
C PRO A 30 1.68 -12.66 6.57
N ASP A 31 2.63 -13.55 6.29
CA ASP A 31 3.96 -13.65 6.93
C ASP A 31 4.99 -12.68 6.32
N ASP A 32 4.71 -12.07 5.16
CA ASP A 32 5.57 -11.02 4.62
C ASP A 32 5.45 -9.76 5.47
N GLU A 33 6.57 -9.06 5.67
CA GLU A 33 6.56 -7.79 6.37
C GLU A 33 6.08 -6.70 5.41
N ILE A 34 5.01 -6.01 5.78
CA ILE A 34 4.33 -5.08 4.89
C ILE A 34 4.22 -3.72 5.56
N GLU A 35 4.85 -2.72 4.95
CA GLU A 35 4.72 -1.33 5.37
C GLU A 35 3.76 -0.60 4.44
N VAL A 36 2.74 0.02 5.02
CA VAL A 36 1.79 0.86 4.28
C VAL A 36 1.96 2.30 4.75
N ASP A 37 2.36 3.17 3.82
CA ASP A 37 2.52 4.59 4.03
C ASP A 37 1.51 5.36 3.16
N ILE A 38 0.79 6.29 3.76
CA ILE A 38 -0.21 7.11 3.07
C ILE A 38 0.17 8.56 3.28
N GLN A 39 0.53 9.22 2.19
CA GLN A 39 0.94 10.62 2.19
C GLN A 39 -0.10 11.45 1.47
N GLU A 40 -0.32 12.67 1.95
CA GLU A 40 -1.17 13.64 1.27
C GLU A 40 -0.28 14.77 0.74
N PHE A 41 -0.25 14.94 -0.58
CA PHE A 41 0.58 15.96 -1.23
C PHE A 41 -0.18 16.60 -2.38
N ASP A 42 -0.19 17.94 -2.43
CA ASP A 42 -0.75 18.73 -3.53
C ASP A 42 -2.20 18.34 -3.92
N GLY A 43 -3.07 18.10 -2.93
CA GLY A 43 -4.45 17.65 -3.19
C GLY A 43 -4.56 16.24 -3.78
N LYS A 44 -3.54 15.40 -3.59
CA LYS A 44 -3.52 13.98 -3.93
C LYS A 44 -3.17 13.14 -2.70
N LYS A 45 -3.67 11.91 -2.69
CA LYS A 45 -3.28 10.88 -1.71
C LYS A 45 -2.35 9.90 -2.41
N ILE A 46 -1.16 9.71 -1.89
CA ILE A 46 -0.18 8.76 -2.41
C ILE A 46 -0.14 7.62 -1.43
N VAL A 47 -0.51 6.42 -1.89
CA VAL A 47 -0.43 5.20 -1.10
C VAL A 47 0.80 4.43 -1.56
N ASN A 48 1.73 4.22 -0.64
CA ASN A 48 2.93 3.44 -0.81
C ASN A 48 2.80 2.15 0.00
N VAL A 49 2.86 1.01 -0.66
CA VAL A 49 2.89 -0.30 -0.01
C VAL A 49 4.25 -0.95 -0.30
N LYS A 50 5.07 -1.10 0.73
CA LYS A 50 6.35 -1.82 0.65
C LYS A 50 6.16 -3.22 1.20
N ILE A 51 6.49 -4.21 0.39
CA ILE A 51 6.58 -5.62 0.79
C ILE A 51 8.06 -5.92 1.01
N LEU A 52 8.43 -6.13 2.26
CA LEU A 52 9.75 -6.58 2.68
C LEU A 52 9.71 -8.12 2.61
N ASP A 53 10.58 -8.66 1.77
CA ASP A 53 10.69 -10.10 1.56
C ASP A 53 11.16 -10.71 2.88
N ARG A 54 10.47 -11.75 3.36
CA ARG A 54 10.81 -12.45 4.60
C ARG A 54 12.31 -12.71 4.64
N ALA A 55 13.01 -12.11 5.60
CA ALA A 55 14.38 -12.49 5.90
C ALA A 55 14.32 -13.97 6.32
N LEU A 56 14.68 -14.88 5.40
CA LEU A 56 14.87 -16.30 5.69
C LEU A 56 15.78 -16.39 6.92
N HIS A 57 15.21 -16.83 8.03
CA HIS A 57 15.93 -17.16 9.26
C HIS A 57 16.49 -18.59 9.15
#